data_AF-A0A1I0SUL9-F1
#
_entry.id   AF-A0A1I0SUL9-F1
#
_cell.length_a   1.000
_cell.length_b   1.000
_cell.length_c   1.000
_cell.angle_alpha   90.00
_cell.angle_beta   90.00
_cell.angle_gamma   90.00
#
_symmetry.space_group_name_H-M   'P 1'
#
loop_
_entity.id
_entity.type
_entity.pdbx_description
1 polymer ?
#
loop_
_entity_poly.entity_id
_entity_poly.type
_entity_poly.pdbx_seq_one_letter_code
_entity_poly.pdbx_strand_id
1 'polypeptide(L)'
;MNGFYSYKNTYISLHFVSSYPNVSSYLKVSDMKEKFPDNTKNECLARMLTVRDALDVISGKWKILIIISIMSGNKRFREIERSIPKISSKVLAKELKDLEEHQLIKRTVYDESPVLVEYTATDYVFTLEKVIEALHQWGSNHRKKILEQ
;
A
#
# COMPACT_ATOMS: atom_id res chain seq x y z
N MET A 1 -2.77 -47.27 5.76
CA MET A 1 -3.75 -46.82 4.74
C MET A 1 -4.56 -45.71 5.35
N ASN A 2 -4.54 -44.53 4.69
CA ASN A 2 -5.52 -43.42 4.67
C ASN A 2 -6.04 -42.89 6.03
N GLY A 3 -6.03 -41.60 6.36
CA GLY A 3 -5.91 -40.37 5.59
C GLY A 3 -6.53 -39.23 6.44
N PHE A 4 -6.47 -38.01 5.90
CA PHE A 4 -7.09 -36.75 6.36
C PHE A 4 -6.27 -35.85 7.32
N TYR A 5 -5.40 -35.05 6.71
CA TYR A 5 -5.04 -33.72 7.21
C TYR A 5 -6.24 -32.77 7.03
N SER A 6 -6.71 -32.16 8.11
CA SER A 6 -7.68 -31.05 8.08
C SER A 6 -6.98 -29.79 8.58
N TYR A 7 -6.69 -28.87 7.67
CA TYR A 7 -6.23 -27.52 8.01
C TYR A 7 -7.45 -26.64 8.30
N LYS A 8 -7.61 -26.22 9.56
CA LYS A 8 -8.40 -25.04 9.94
C LYS A 8 -7.74 -24.33 11.11
N ASN A 9 -6.98 -23.27 10.82
CA ASN A 9 -7.04 -21.97 11.50
C ASN A 9 -5.87 -21.11 11.05
N THR A 10 -6.15 -20.14 10.17
CA THR A 10 -5.23 -19.03 9.91
C THR A 10 -5.50 -17.98 10.97
N TYR A 11 -4.81 -18.08 12.11
CA TYR A 11 -4.68 -16.94 13.02
C TYR A 11 -3.82 -15.91 12.29
N ILE A 12 -4.45 -14.83 11.83
CA ILE A 12 -3.72 -13.62 11.47
C ILE A 12 -3.08 -13.14 12.77
N SER A 13 -1.75 -13.16 12.80
CA SER A 13 -0.94 -12.80 13.95
C SER A 13 -1.39 -11.46 14.56
N LEU A 14 -1.70 -11.47 15.85
CA LEU A 14 -2.03 -10.28 16.66
C LEU A 14 -0.92 -9.20 16.65
N HIS A 15 0.26 -9.52 16.09
CA HIS A 15 1.33 -8.55 15.85
C HIS A 15 1.03 -7.54 14.73
N PHE A 16 0.03 -7.79 13.87
CA PHE A 16 -0.32 -6.85 12.79
C PHE A 16 -0.99 -5.57 13.31
N VAL A 17 -1.63 -5.62 14.48
CA VAL A 17 -2.33 -4.47 15.08
C VAL A 17 -1.37 -3.51 15.81
N SER A 18 -0.18 -3.96 16.23
CA SER A 18 0.74 -3.15 17.03
C SER A 18 1.67 -2.22 16.23
N SER A 19 1.85 -2.45 14.92
CA SER A 19 2.67 -1.55 14.07
C SER A 19 1.94 -0.26 13.66
N TYR A 20 0.64 -0.17 13.92
CA TYR A 20 -0.16 1.01 13.67
C TYR A 20 -0.63 1.62 14.99
N PRO A 21 0.19 2.45 15.66
CA PRO A 21 -0.17 3.08 16.93
C PRO A 21 -1.43 3.98 16.85
N ASN A 22 -2.00 4.21 15.66
CA ASN A 22 -3.20 5.03 15.47
C ASN A 22 -4.46 4.29 14.96
N VAL A 23 -4.41 2.97 14.69
CA VAL A 23 -5.63 2.25 14.23
C VAL A 23 -6.70 2.11 15.32
N SER A 24 -6.32 2.28 16.58
CA SER A 24 -7.24 2.25 17.73
C SER A 24 -8.05 3.55 17.92
N SER A 25 -7.75 4.63 17.18
CA SER A 25 -8.42 5.93 17.34
C SER A 25 -9.54 6.21 16.32
N TYR A 26 -9.72 5.33 15.34
CA TYR A 26 -10.80 5.46 14.37
C TYR A 26 -12.13 5.14 15.06
N LEU A 27 -12.99 6.15 15.20
CA LEU A 27 -14.39 5.99 15.59
C LEU A 27 -14.99 4.83 14.78
N LYS A 28 -15.52 3.80 15.44
CA LYS A 28 -16.28 2.79 14.71
C LYS A 28 -17.48 3.48 14.07
N VAL A 29 -17.96 2.96 12.94
CA VAL A 29 -19.17 3.51 12.28
C VAL A 29 -20.37 3.56 13.25
N SER A 30 -20.42 2.64 14.23
CA SER A 30 -21.36 2.69 15.35
C SER A 30 -21.24 3.96 16.19
N ASP A 31 -20.02 4.37 16.50
CA ASP A 31 -19.69 5.48 17.40
C ASP A 31 -19.91 6.85 16.70
N MET A 32 -19.86 6.87 15.36
CA MET A 32 -20.16 8.06 14.56
C MET A 32 -21.62 8.49 14.70
N LYS A 33 -22.55 7.53 14.69
CA LYS A 33 -24.01 7.81 14.77
C LYS A 33 -24.41 8.47 16.09
N GLU A 34 -23.77 8.09 17.19
CA GLU A 34 -24.04 8.68 18.51
C GLU A 34 -23.47 10.10 18.64
N LYS A 35 -22.29 10.35 18.07
CA LYS A 35 -21.57 11.61 18.24
C LYS A 35 -22.03 12.71 17.28
N PHE A 36 -22.61 12.33 16.14
CA PHE A 36 -23.16 13.26 15.16
C PHE A 36 -24.52 12.73 14.66
N PRO A 37 -25.66 13.22 15.19
CA PRO A 37 -26.97 12.71 14.79
C PRO A 37 -27.41 13.14 13.37
N ASP A 38 -26.72 14.12 12.78
CA ASP A 38 -26.96 14.60 11.42
C ASP A 38 -26.33 13.66 10.38
N ASN A 39 -27.17 13.07 9.53
CA ASN A 39 -26.76 12.12 8.50
C ASN A 39 -25.72 12.72 7.51
N THR A 40 -25.80 14.02 7.20
CA THR A 40 -24.89 14.69 6.27
C THR A 40 -23.47 14.79 6.84
N LYS A 41 -23.35 15.06 8.14
CA LYS A 41 -22.05 15.16 8.83
C LYS A 41 -21.39 13.79 8.97
N ASN A 42 -22.19 12.75 9.25
CA ASN A 42 -21.71 11.36 9.30
C ASN A 42 -21.13 10.91 7.96
N GLU A 43 -21.81 11.20 6.85
CA GLU A 43 -21.33 10.84 5.51
C GLU A 43 -20.01 11.55 5.17
N CYS A 44 -19.87 12.83 5.51
CA CYS A 44 -18.63 13.57 5.30
C CYS A 44 -17.46 12.99 6.11
N LEU A 45 -17.68 12.71 7.40
CA LEU A 45 -16.67 12.14 8.29
C LEU A 45 -16.24 10.74 7.83
N ALA A 46 -17.20 9.87 7.48
CA ALA A 46 -16.92 8.53 6.96
C ALA A 46 -16.06 8.59 5.70
N ARG A 47 -16.40 9.49 4.75
CA ARG A 47 -15.58 9.70 3.54
C ARG A 47 -14.16 10.14 3.89
N MET A 48 -14.00 11.11 4.78
CA MET A 48 -12.67 11.59 5.19
C MET A 48 -11.83 10.49 5.85
N LEU A 49 -12.44 9.60 6.65
CA LEU A 49 -11.73 8.47 7.23
C LEU A 49 -11.23 7.52 6.15
N THR A 50 -12.10 7.08 5.25
CA THR A 50 -11.68 6.15 4.17
C THR A 50 -10.58 6.73 3.28
N VAL A 51 -10.60 8.05 3.03
CA VAL A 51 -9.53 8.73 2.30
C VAL A 51 -8.23 8.78 3.11
N ARG A 52 -8.32 9.06 4.41
CA ARG A 52 -7.15 9.04 5.31
C ARG A 52 -6.51 7.66 5.36
N ASP A 53 -7.31 6.62 5.53
CA ASP A 53 -6.83 5.23 5.59
C ASP A 53 -6.09 4.87 4.29
N ALA A 54 -6.66 5.23 3.13
CA ALA A 54 -5.99 5.05 1.85
C ALA A 54 -4.65 5.82 1.78
N LEU A 55 -4.62 7.07 2.24
CA LEU A 55 -3.40 7.88 2.28
C LEU A 55 -2.36 7.30 3.24
N ASP A 56 -2.73 6.75 4.39
CA ASP A 56 -1.76 6.14 5.31
C ASP A 56 -1.01 4.98 4.63
N VAL A 57 -1.70 4.24 3.75
CA VAL A 57 -1.11 3.16 2.96
C VAL A 57 -0.22 3.67 1.83
N ILE A 58 -0.71 4.59 0.99
CA ILE A 58 -0.06 4.91 -0.31
C ILE A 58 0.64 6.27 -0.36
N SER A 59 0.49 7.11 0.66
CA SER A 59 1.12 8.42 0.71
C SER A 59 2.64 8.33 0.89
N GLY A 60 3.30 9.46 0.68
CA GLY A 60 4.75 9.57 0.72
C GLY A 60 5.35 9.65 -0.68
N LYS A 61 6.59 10.14 -0.73
CA LYS A 61 7.27 10.48 -1.98
C LYS A 61 7.56 9.25 -2.87
N TRP A 62 7.70 8.07 -2.28
CA TRP A 62 8.32 6.92 -2.95
C TRP A 62 7.37 5.75 -3.23
N LYS A 63 6.33 5.53 -2.41
CA LYS A 63 5.47 4.33 -2.51
C LYS A 63 4.84 4.14 -3.89
N ILE A 64 4.18 5.18 -4.41
CA ILE A 64 3.56 5.13 -5.75
C ILE A 64 4.62 4.88 -6.85
N LEU A 65 5.81 5.47 -6.74
CA LEU A 65 6.90 5.24 -7.70
C LEU A 65 7.41 3.79 -7.66
N ILE A 66 7.50 3.20 -6.46
CA ILE A 66 7.89 1.79 -6.26
C ILE A 66 6.83 0.86 -6.85
N ILE A 67 5.55 1.12 -6.59
CA ILE A 67 4.43 0.35 -7.15
C ILE A 67 4.48 0.39 -8.69
N ILE A 68 4.60 1.58 -9.29
CA ILE A 68 4.72 1.73 -10.75
C ILE A 68 5.92 0.96 -11.29
N SER A 69 7.08 1.02 -10.63
CA SER A 69 8.28 0.30 -11.03
C SER A 69 8.07 -1.21 -11.05
N ILE A 70 7.44 -1.78 -10.02
CA ILE A 70 7.17 -3.22 -9.92
C ILE A 70 6.10 -3.65 -10.93
N MET A 71 5.03 -2.87 -11.09
CA MET A 71 4.01 -3.12 -12.12
C MET A 71 4.58 -3.07 -13.54
N SER A 72 5.66 -2.30 -13.76
CA SER A 72 6.39 -2.25 -15.02
C SER A 72 7.34 -3.45 -15.23
N GLY A 73 7.40 -4.39 -14.30
CA GLY A 73 8.15 -5.64 -14.41
C GLY A 73 9.49 -5.68 -13.69
N ASN A 74 9.89 -4.63 -12.97
CA ASN A 74 11.12 -4.67 -12.16
C ASN A 74 10.87 -5.53 -10.91
N LYS A 75 11.62 -6.63 -10.78
CA LYS A 75 11.40 -7.61 -9.70
C LYS A 75 12.51 -7.57 -8.66
N ARG A 76 13.72 -7.17 -9.06
CA ARG A 76 14.90 -7.19 -8.17
C ARG A 76 15.06 -5.86 -7.47
N PHE A 77 15.59 -5.89 -6.25
CA PHE A 77 15.85 -4.68 -5.46
C PHE A 77 16.62 -3.61 -6.26
N ARG A 78 17.69 -4.01 -6.96
CA ARG A 78 18.54 -3.10 -7.75
C ARG A 78 17.87 -2.60 -9.03
N GLU A 79 16.98 -3.39 -9.63
CA GLU A 79 16.17 -2.95 -10.78
C GLU A 79 15.22 -1.84 -10.34
N ILE A 80 14.49 -2.07 -9.25
CA ILE A 80 13.55 -1.11 -8.68
C ILE A 80 14.28 0.17 -8.28
N GLU A 81 15.41 0.05 -7.57
CA GLU A 81 16.24 1.20 -7.17
C GLU A 81 16.71 2.03 -8.38
N ARG A 82 17.21 1.39 -9.43
CA ARG A 82 17.70 2.07 -10.63
C ARG A 82 16.60 2.76 -11.42
N SER A 83 15.38 2.21 -11.39
CA SER A 83 14.23 2.79 -12.09
C SER A 83 13.69 4.06 -11.41
N ILE A 84 14.08 4.35 -10.16
CA ILE A 84 13.57 5.48 -9.38
C ILE A 84 14.72 6.41 -9.00
N PRO A 85 14.94 7.50 -9.75
CA PRO A 85 16.03 8.42 -9.47
C PRO A 85 15.96 9.00 -8.05
N LYS A 86 17.12 9.09 -7.39
CA LYS A 86 17.34 9.72 -6.07
C LYS A 86 16.76 8.96 -4.87
N ILE A 87 16.15 7.79 -5.03
CA ILE A 87 15.82 6.95 -3.87
C ILE A 87 17.10 6.35 -3.29
N SER A 88 17.22 6.31 -1.96
CA SER A 88 18.34 5.61 -1.30
C SER A 88 17.97 4.17 -1.01
N SER A 89 18.96 3.25 -1.01
CA SER A 89 18.72 1.85 -0.69
C SER A 89 18.02 1.67 0.67
N LYS A 90 18.38 2.50 1.66
CA LYS A 90 17.77 2.47 3.00
C LYS A 90 16.28 2.82 2.95
N VAL A 91 15.91 3.85 2.19
CA VAL A 91 14.50 4.24 2.04
C VAL A 91 13.75 3.18 1.23
N LEU A 92 14.31 2.70 0.12
CA LEU A 92 13.67 1.65 -0.68
C LEU A 92 13.38 0.39 0.15
N ALA A 93 14.34 -0.08 0.94
CA ALA A 93 14.14 -1.24 1.80
C ALA A 93 13.00 -1.03 2.82
N LYS A 94 12.93 0.16 3.42
CA LYS A 94 11.84 0.53 4.34
C LYS A 94 10.49 0.52 3.64
N GLU A 95 10.38 1.18 2.48
CA GLU A 95 9.11 1.31 1.76
C GLU A 95 8.65 -0.03 1.15
N LEU A 96 9.56 -0.90 0.67
CA LEU A 96 9.21 -2.25 0.23
C LEU A 96 8.63 -3.10 1.37
N LYS A 97 9.24 -3.03 2.57
CA LYS A 97 8.73 -3.73 3.75
C LYS A 97 7.33 -3.24 4.12
N ASP A 98 7.12 -1.93 4.09
CA ASP A 98 5.82 -1.34 4.39
C ASP A 98 4.75 -1.71 3.34
N LEU A 99 5.08 -1.69 2.05
CA LEU A 99 4.18 -2.14 0.98
C LEU A 99 3.85 -3.63 1.05
N GLU A 100 4.79 -4.46 1.51
CA GLU A 100 4.58 -5.89 1.76
C GLU A 100 3.62 -6.10 2.94
N GLU A 101 3.81 -5.37 4.04
CA GLU A 101 2.91 -5.39 5.19
C GLU A 101 1.47 -5.02 4.78
N HIS A 102 1.30 -4.03 3.90
CA HIS A 102 -0.01 -3.65 3.34
C HIS A 102 -0.53 -4.56 2.22
N GLN A 103 0.15 -5.68 1.95
CA GLN A 103 -0.25 -6.67 0.93
C GLN A 103 -0.34 -6.13 -0.49
N LEU A 104 0.33 -5.01 -0.79
CA LEU A 104 0.40 -4.43 -2.13
C LEU A 104 1.50 -5.10 -2.97
N ILE A 105 2.53 -5.61 -2.31
CA ILE A 105 3.59 -6.38 -2.97
C ILE A 105 3.83 -7.68 -2.21
N LYS A 106 4.40 -8.65 -2.91
CA LYS A 106 4.85 -9.93 -2.35
C LYS A 106 6.36 -10.05 -2.53
N ARG A 107 7.06 -10.33 -1.43
CA ARG A 107 8.48 -10.71 -1.43
C ARG A 107 8.60 -12.22 -1.53
N THR A 108 9.31 -12.71 -2.54
CA THR A 108 9.61 -14.13 -2.71
C THR A 108 11.11 -14.35 -2.62
N VAL A 109 11.53 -15.33 -1.81
CA VAL A 109 12.93 -15.77 -1.72
C VAL A 109 12.99 -17.15 -2.37
N TYR A 110 13.89 -17.31 -3.32
CA TYR A 110 14.17 -18.59 -3.96
C TYR A 110 15.51 -19.10 -3.43
N ASP A 111 15.49 -20.33 -2.93
CA ASP A 111 16.65 -21.02 -2.36
C ASP A 111 17.51 -21.65 -3.46
N GLU A 112 17.90 -20.84 -4.44
CA GLU A 112 18.89 -21.16 -5.45
C GLU A 112 20.26 -20.56 -5.09
N SER A 113 21.31 -21.03 -5.74
CA SER A 113 22.66 -20.49 -5.57
C SER A 113 23.03 -19.67 -6.82
N PRO A 114 23.14 -18.34 -6.73
CA PRO A 114 23.02 -17.47 -5.55
C PRO A 114 21.56 -17.18 -5.15
N VAL A 115 21.32 -16.89 -3.86
CA VAL A 115 19.96 -16.63 -3.33
C VAL A 115 19.29 -15.49 -4.09
N LEU A 116 18.08 -15.75 -4.59
CA LEU A 116 17.30 -14.81 -5.38
C LEU A 116 16.14 -14.26 -4.54
N VAL A 117 16.04 -12.93 -4.41
CA VAL A 117 14.88 -12.22 -3.85
C VAL A 117 14.16 -11.43 -4.94
N GLU A 118 12.86 -11.64 -5.07
CA GLU A 118 11.99 -10.88 -5.98
C GLU A 118 10.86 -10.18 -5.22
N TYR A 119 10.43 -9.04 -5.75
CA TYR A 119 9.26 -8.29 -5.34
C TYR A 119 8.28 -8.26 -6.51
N THR A 120 7.04 -8.66 -6.26
CA THR A 120 6.00 -8.76 -7.29
C THR A 120 4.73 -8.07 -6.83
N ALA A 121 3.99 -7.50 -7.77
CA ALA A 121 2.66 -6.96 -7.52
C ALA A 121 1.70 -8.07 -7.05
N THR A 122 0.87 -7.81 -6.05
CA THR A 122 -0.26 -8.68 -5.71
C THR A 122 -1.48 -8.33 -6.57
N ASP A 123 -2.49 -9.19 -6.62
CA ASP A 123 -3.76 -8.85 -7.29
C ASP A 123 -4.41 -7.60 -6.68
N TYR A 124 -4.20 -7.36 -5.38
CA TYR A 124 -4.75 -6.21 -4.68
C TYR A 124 -4.19 -4.88 -5.17
N VAL A 125 -2.90 -4.80 -5.54
CA VAL A 125 -2.32 -3.52 -6.00
C VAL A 125 -2.94 -3.02 -7.29
N PHE A 126 -3.46 -3.91 -8.15
CA PHE A 126 -4.13 -3.51 -9.38
C PHE A 126 -5.44 -2.77 -9.11
N THR A 127 -6.03 -2.90 -7.92
CA THR A 127 -7.17 -2.06 -7.51
C THR A 127 -6.82 -0.58 -7.38
N LEU A 128 -5.52 -0.24 -7.20
CA LEU A 128 -5.01 1.13 -7.14
C LEU A 128 -4.76 1.75 -8.52
N GLU A 129 -4.86 1.00 -9.62
CA GLU A 129 -4.51 1.50 -10.96
C GLU A 129 -5.26 2.78 -11.33
N LYS A 130 -6.57 2.85 -11.03
CA LYS A 130 -7.38 4.06 -11.26
C LYS A 130 -6.92 5.27 -10.44
N VAL A 131 -6.43 5.03 -9.22
CA VAL A 131 -5.89 6.10 -8.36
C VAL A 131 -4.57 6.61 -8.93
N ILE A 132 -3.69 5.69 -9.34
CA ILE A 132 -2.40 6.02 -9.96
C ILE A 132 -2.62 6.83 -11.24
N GLU A 133 -3.57 6.43 -12.09
CA GLU A 133 -3.87 7.15 -13.32
C GLU A 133 -4.46 8.54 -13.06
N ALA A 134 -5.37 8.66 -12.08
CA ALA A 134 -5.91 9.97 -11.69
C ALA A 134 -4.81 10.92 -11.18
N LEU A 135 -3.86 10.40 -10.38
CA LEU A 135 -2.70 11.16 -9.92
C LEU A 135 -1.79 11.57 -11.08
N HIS A 136 -1.53 10.67 -12.04
CA HIS A 136 -0.74 10.94 -13.23
C HIS A 136 -1.36 12.06 -14.07
N GLN A 137 -2.65 11.96 -14.38
CA GLN A 137 -3.37 12.97 -15.18
C GLN A 137 -3.36 14.34 -14.50
N TRP A 138 -3.72 14.38 -13.22
CA TRP A 138 -3.71 15.63 -12.46
C TRP A 138 -2.30 16.23 -12.38
N GLY A 139 -1.28 15.42 -12.10
CA GLY A 139 0.11 15.87 -12.02
C GLY A 139 0.64 16.41 -13.36
N SER A 140 0.24 15.80 -14.48
CA SER A 140 0.56 16.29 -15.83
C SER A 140 -0.05 17.67 -16.08
N ASN A 141 -1.34 17.84 -15.78
CA ASN A 141 -2.03 19.11 -15.92
C ASN A 141 -1.48 20.20 -14.99
N HIS A 142 -1.14 19.83 -13.75
CA HIS A 142 -0.55 20.73 -12.78
C HIS A 142 0.82 21.23 -13.24
N ARG A 143 1.68 20.34 -13.75
CA ARG A 143 2.99 20.75 -14.30
C ARG A 143 2.86 21.76 -15.43
N LYS A 144 1.94 21.54 -16.37
CA LYS A 144 1.65 22.50 -17.45
C LYS A 144 1.25 23.86 -16.87
N LYS A 145 0.27 23.87 -15.95
CA LYS A 145 -0.22 25.09 -15.31
C LYS A 145 0.85 25.90 -14.57
N ILE A 146 1.85 25.25 -13.96
CA ILE A 146 2.91 25.94 -13.22
C ILE A 146 4.06 26.38 -14.12
N LEU A 147 4.36 25.64 -15.20
CA LEU A 147 5.45 25.96 -16.13
C LEU A 147 5.06 26.96 -17.23
N GLU A 148 3.76 27.13 -17.49
CA GLU A 148 3.21 28.12 -18.44
C GLU A 148 2.94 29.50 -17.81
N GLN A 149 3.37 29.71 -16.55
CA GLN A 149 3.38 31.02 -15.87
C GLN A 149 4.74 31.68 -16.03
#